data_AF-A0A383B8X1-F1
#
_entry.id   AF-A0A383B8X1-F1
#
_cell.length_a   1.000
_cell.length_b   1.000
_cell.length_c   1.000
_cell.angle_alpha   90.00
_cell.angle_beta   90.00
_cell.angle_gamma   90.00
#
_symmetry.space_group_name_H-M   'P 1'
#
loop_
_entity.id
_entity.type
_entity.pdbx_description
1 polymer ?
#
loop_
_entity_poly.entity_id
_entity_poly.type
_entity_poly.pdbx_seq_one_letter_code
_entity_poly.pdbx_strand_id
1 'polypeptide(L)' 'VTRLDIFLKNSGLFKQRSGAKQACVEGRVRVGGQTAKASHSLAIG' A
#
# COMPACT_ATOMS: atom_id res chain seq x y z
N VAL A 1 5.78 6.49 -11.04
CA VAL A 1 5.80 6.35 -9.57
C VAL A 1 4.37 6.18 -9.08
N THR A 2 4.04 5.05 -8.48
CA THR A 2 2.66 4.68 -8.12
C THR A 2 2.53 4.67 -6.60
N ARG A 3 1.44 5.18 -6.04
CA ARG A 3 1.25 5.12 -4.59
C ARG A 3 0.89 3.70 -4.13
N LEU A 4 1.36 3.34 -2.93
CA LEU A 4 1.09 2.07 -2.29
C LEU A 4 -0.42 1.74 -2.19
N ASP A 5 -1.26 2.70 -1.82
CA ASP A 5 -2.72 2.51 -1.74
C ASP A 5 -3.35 2.14 -3.11
N ILE A 6 -2.84 2.75 -4.18
CA ILE A 6 -3.29 2.49 -5.55
C ILE A 6 -2.80 1.13 -6.00
N PHE A 7 -1.53 0.85 -5.75
CA PHE A 7 -0.90 -0.42 -6.11
C PHE A 7 -1.61 -1.60 -5.45
N LEU A 8 -1.91 -1.50 -4.16
CA LEU A 8 -2.62 -2.53 -3.40
C LEU A 8 -4.04 -2.79 -3.91
N LYS A 9 -4.76 -1.73 -4.32
CA LYS A 9 -6.08 -1.86 -4.96
C LYS A 9 -5.96 -2.51 -6.33
N ASN A 10 -5.04 -2.03 -7.16
CA ASN A 10 -4.87 -2.52 -8.53
C ASN A 10 -4.32 -3.94 -8.58
N SER A 11 -3.57 -4.37 -7.55
CA SER A 11 -3.10 -5.75 -7.38
C SER A 11 -4.21 -6.71 -6.92
N GLY A 12 -5.41 -6.21 -6.60
CA GLY A 12 -6.52 -7.04 -6.11
C GLY A 12 -6.40 -7.49 -4.65
N LEU A 13 -5.31 -7.14 -3.95
CA LEU A 13 -5.11 -7.44 -2.52
C LEU A 13 -6.18 -6.79 -1.64
N PHE A 14 -6.67 -5.61 -2.05
CA PHE A 14 -7.71 -4.89 -1.32
C PHE A 14 -8.83 -4.45 -2.26
N LYS A 15 -10.07 -4.71 -1.83
CA LYS A 15 -11.29 -4.34 -2.57
C LYS A 15 -11.47 -2.81 -2.67
N GLN A 16 -11.00 -2.06 -1.68
CA GLN A 16 -11.11 -0.60 -1.60
C GLN A 16 -9.83 0.03 -1.05
N ARG A 17 -9.54 1.29 -1.45
CA ARG A 17 -8.35 2.02 -0.97
C ARG A 17 -8.38 2.33 0.53
N SER A 18 -9.57 2.46 1.13
CA SER A 18 -9.76 2.62 2.57
C SER A 18 -9.17 1.43 3.34
N GLY A 19 -9.44 0.21 2.88
CA GLY A 19 -8.87 -1.02 3.46
C GLY A 19 -7.34 -1.07 3.32
N ALA A 20 -6.81 -0.69 2.15
CA ALA A 20 -5.36 -0.59 1.96
C ALA A 20 -4.73 0.44 2.92
N LYS A 21 -5.40 1.59 3.13
CA LYS A 21 -4.93 2.64 4.05
C LYS A 21 -4.92 2.15 5.50
N GLN A 22 -5.97 1.45 5.94
CA GLN A 22 -6.02 0.85 7.28
C GLN A 22 -4.95 -0.22 7.47
N ALA A 23 -4.74 -1.09 6.49
CA ALA A 23 -3.69 -2.12 6.57
C ALA A 23 -2.27 -1.54 6.67
N CYS A 24 -2.04 -0.37 6.05
CA CYS A 24 -0.79 0.37 6.21
C CYS A 24 -0.64 0.96 7.64
N VAL A 25 -1.73 1.48 8.23
CA VAL A 25 -1.74 2.04 9.59
C VAL A 25 -1.58 0.95 10.65
N GLU A 26 -2.25 -0.19 10.47
CA GLU A 26 -2.14 -1.37 11.33
C GLU A 26 -0.80 -2.10 11.21
N GLY A 27 0.07 -1.67 10.29
CA GLY A 27 1.39 -2.27 10.10
C GLY A 27 1.38 -3.64 9.41
N ARG A 28 0.26 -4.02 8.79
CA ARG A 28 0.14 -5.26 8.01
C ARG A 28 0.84 -5.17 6.64
N VAL A 29 1.01 -3.96 6.11
CA VAL A 29 1.69 -3.71 4.84
C VAL A 29 3.12 -3.25 5.09
N ARG A 30 4.08 -4.00 4.57
CA ARG A 30 5.50 -3.67 4.60
C ARG A 30 6.06 -3.59 3.19
N VAL A 31 6.84 -2.56 2.92
CA VAL A 31 7.56 -2.37 1.65
C VAL A 31 9.05 -2.42 1.99
N GLY A 32 9.79 -3.36 1.39
CA GLY A 32 11.22 -3.51 1.66
C GLY A 32 11.57 -3.80 3.13
N GLY A 33 10.66 -4.47 3.87
CA GLY A 33 10.85 -4.80 5.29
C GLY A 33 10.45 -3.70 6.28
N GLN A 34 10.08 -2.50 5.81
CA GLN A 34 9.61 -1.41 6.66
C GLN A 34 8.10 -1.17 6.51
N THR A 35 7.44 -0.78 7.61
CA THR A 35 6.03 -0.39 7.58
C THR A 35 5.86 0.87 6.74
N ALA A 36 5.15 0.75 5.63
CA ALA A 36 5.02 1.84 4.67
C ALA A 36 3.71 2.60 4.89
N LYS A 37 3.77 3.94 4.80
CA LYS A 37 2.56 4.77 4.80
C LYS A 37 1.76 4.50 3.53
N ALA A 38 0.43 4.61 3.60
CA ALA A 38 -0.43 4.44 2.42
C ALA A 38 -0.09 5.41 1.26
N SER A 39 0.42 6.60 1.58
CA SER A 39 0.88 7.60 0.62
C SER A 39 2.29 7.35 0.07
N HIS A 40 2.93 6.25 0.46
CA HIS A 40 4.29 5.93 0.03
C HIS A 40 4.33 5.73 -1.49
N SER A 41 5.30 6.37 -2.12
CA SER A 41 5.51 6.33 -3.56
C SER A 41 6.39 5.14 -3.92
N LEU A 42 5.81 4.13 -4.57
CA LEU A 42 6.53 3.00 -5.14
C LEU A 42 7.10 3.39 -6.51
N ALA A 43 8.42 3.25 -6.66
CA ALA A 43 9.03 3.11 -7.96
C ALA A 43 8.85 1.64 -8.37
N ILE A 44 8.01 1.40 -9.38
CA ILE A 44 7.86 0.08 -9.98
C ILE A 44 8.85 0.05 -11.14
N GLY A 45 9.86 -0.80 -11.04
CA GLY A 45 10.94 -0.97 -12.00
C GLY A 45 11.29 -2.45 -12.10
#